data_AF-A0A7V8HR39-F1
#
_entry.id   AF-A0A7V8HR39-F1
#
_cell.length_a   1.000
_cell.length_b   1.000
_cell.length_c   1.000
_cell.angle_alpha   90.00
_cell.angle_beta   90.00
_cell.angle_gamma   90.00
#
_symmetry.space_group_name_H-M   'P 1'
#
loop_
_entity.id
_entity.type
_entity.pdbx_description
1 polymer ?
#
loop_
_entity_poly.entity_id
_entity_poly.type
_entity_poly.pdbx_seq_one_letter_code
_entity_poly.pdbx_strand_id
1 'polypeptide(L)'
;MTIPVSIQQRIRILDARGVSWREIARRLNVSRDTVRKYAVMEDCSPAPRARSSGRSGMDGYSSLVDSWLAADRRMPRKQRHTAKRVYDRLVEEAGFTGSYSMVQRYVKRWREDHRLPDDGFMELEWRPGTMQVDFGQALAVIGGAESTVHCLVASFPHSNMRYAAALPGENAECVCEGLLEIFEHIGMVPPLMVFDNATGAAHRVAWDRIRVVKVFQLFCEHHRIEVRFCNPSSGWEKGSVENAVGFLRRNLMVPPPNAESHRQLTRHLLSGCDAIADVDHYRSGRTIRDMFADDLEDMLPLPRARFDAVEWVERRADREGNVEIDSNRYLAGPSWRGWTLQVGLRAFDVEIRTRDGRKVNTLPRVYGRCGRTVRNPACLLPALARKPRAWGESPIRGDFPGKLRLRIDAMDSGDRQRTLRLIARASDAGGFKAATAAAEHLVEQGHGIDEASLMTLARRIAAGETPHDEPAPDLHDYDRFMRPADDRKEA
;
A
#
# COMPACT_ATOMS: atom_id res chain seq x y z
N MET A 1 31.12 15.70 -48.58
CA MET A 1 31.74 16.27 -47.35
C MET A 1 32.90 15.36 -46.97
N THR A 2 34.14 15.87 -46.98
CA THR A 2 35.33 15.12 -46.58
C THR A 2 35.46 15.16 -45.07
N ILE A 3 35.39 14.01 -44.42
CA ILE A 3 35.55 13.90 -42.96
C ILE A 3 36.99 14.34 -42.61
N PRO A 4 37.19 15.25 -41.64
CA PRO A 4 38.53 15.64 -41.22
C PRO A 4 39.26 14.43 -40.63
N VAL A 5 40.34 14.03 -41.29
CA VAL A 5 41.18 12.88 -40.90
C VAL A 5 42.04 13.25 -39.69
N SER A 6 42.08 12.38 -38.67
CA SER A 6 42.85 12.66 -37.47
C SER A 6 44.36 12.72 -37.76
N ILE A 7 45.12 13.43 -36.92
CA ILE A 7 46.59 13.53 -37.06
C ILE A 7 47.23 12.12 -37.00
N GLN A 8 46.73 11.24 -36.13
CA GLN A 8 47.19 9.84 -36.02
C GLN A 8 46.96 9.06 -37.32
N GLN A 9 45.78 9.22 -37.93
CA GLN A 9 45.48 8.60 -39.22
C GLN A 9 46.37 9.16 -40.33
N ARG A 10 46.62 10.48 -40.38
CA ARG A 10 47.51 11.10 -41.36
C ARG A 10 48.97 10.63 -41.22
N ILE A 11 49.46 10.42 -39.99
CA ILE A 11 50.80 9.87 -39.74
C ILE A 11 50.92 8.49 -40.39
N ARG A 12 49.96 7.59 -40.13
CA ARG A 12 49.99 6.21 -40.65
C ARG A 12 49.81 6.14 -42.16
N ILE A 13 48.95 6.99 -42.74
CA ILE A 13 48.76 7.07 -44.20
C ILE A 13 50.06 7.52 -44.90
N LEU A 14 50.77 8.51 -44.35
CA LEU A 14 52.02 8.99 -44.94
C LEU A 14 53.17 7.99 -44.76
N ASP A 15 53.21 7.30 -43.61
CA ASP A 15 54.17 6.23 -43.35
C ASP A 15 54.00 5.05 -44.32
N ALA A 16 52.75 4.58 -44.51
CA ALA A 16 52.43 3.53 -45.47
C ALA A 16 52.75 3.91 -46.93
N ARG A 17 52.81 5.21 -47.25
CA ARG A 17 53.22 5.73 -48.57
C ARG A 17 54.74 5.90 -48.70
N GLY A 18 55.52 5.47 -47.72
CA GLY A 18 56.98 5.54 -47.74
C GLY A 18 57.56 6.94 -47.49
N VAL A 19 56.76 7.87 -46.95
CA VAL A 19 57.25 9.22 -46.63
C VAL A 19 58.12 9.17 -45.38
N SER A 20 59.32 9.74 -45.42
CA SER A 20 60.22 9.72 -44.27
C SER A 20 59.60 10.36 -43.03
N TRP A 21 59.83 9.81 -41.85
CA TRP A 21 59.26 10.33 -40.59
C TRP A 21 59.61 11.80 -40.31
N ARG A 22 60.76 12.28 -40.83
CA ARG A 22 61.17 13.69 -40.76
C ARG A 22 60.25 14.59 -41.57
N GLU A 23 59.83 14.11 -42.74
CA GLU A 23 58.90 14.81 -43.63
C GLU A 23 57.47 14.77 -43.07
N ILE A 24 57.05 13.65 -42.48
CA ILE A 24 55.75 13.53 -41.80
C ILE A 24 55.64 14.52 -40.63
N ALA A 25 56.67 14.59 -39.78
CA ALA A 25 56.72 15.52 -38.64
C ALA A 25 56.59 16.99 -39.07
N ARG A 26 57.26 17.39 -40.17
CA ARG A 26 57.15 18.73 -40.76
C ARG A 26 55.76 18.99 -41.37
N ARG A 27 55.20 18.03 -42.12
CA ARG A 27 53.90 18.19 -42.78
C ARG A 27 52.72 18.26 -41.82
N LEU A 28 52.81 17.58 -40.67
CA LEU A 28 51.73 17.46 -39.69
C LEU A 28 51.96 18.32 -38.43
N ASN A 29 53.08 19.05 -38.35
CA ASN A 29 53.48 19.87 -37.21
C ASN A 29 53.42 19.13 -35.86
N VAL A 30 53.98 17.92 -35.81
CA VAL A 30 54.03 17.05 -34.62
C VAL A 30 55.47 16.62 -34.30
N SER A 31 55.74 16.28 -33.04
CA SER A 31 57.06 15.81 -32.65
C SER A 31 57.42 14.49 -33.34
N ARG A 32 58.71 14.27 -33.60
CA ARG A 32 59.21 13.02 -34.19
C ARG A 32 58.86 11.80 -33.32
N ASP A 33 58.81 11.98 -32.01
CA ASP A 33 58.41 10.91 -31.08
C ASP A 33 56.94 10.53 -31.25
N THR A 34 56.09 11.51 -31.54
CA THR A 34 54.67 11.27 -31.85
C THR A 34 54.52 10.52 -33.17
N VAL A 35 55.29 10.90 -34.21
CA VAL A 35 55.32 10.19 -35.50
C VAL A 35 55.78 8.74 -35.30
N ARG A 36 56.92 8.52 -34.64
CA ARG A 36 57.45 7.18 -34.34
C ARG A 36 56.45 6.36 -33.54
N LYS A 37 55.85 6.92 -32.49
CA LYS A 37 54.87 6.24 -31.64
C LYS A 37 53.68 5.71 -32.45
N TYR A 38 53.11 6.51 -33.35
CA TYR A 38 51.92 6.11 -34.10
C TYR A 38 52.22 5.37 -35.41
N ALA A 39 53.41 5.54 -36.00
CA ALA A 39 53.86 4.79 -37.17
C ALA A 39 54.19 3.32 -36.81
N VAL A 40 54.89 3.11 -35.69
CA VAL A 40 55.32 1.78 -35.22
C VAL A 40 54.23 1.04 -34.43
N MET A 41 53.13 1.71 -34.07
CA MET A 41 52.03 1.09 -33.34
C MET A 41 51.35 0.00 -34.19
N GLU A 42 51.57 -1.27 -33.85
CA GLU A 42 50.98 -2.39 -34.60
C GLU A 42 49.47 -2.53 -34.33
N ASP A 43 49.05 -2.34 -33.08
CA ASP A 43 47.65 -2.41 -32.65
C ASP A 43 47.07 -1.02 -32.34
N CYS A 44 46.07 -0.60 -33.11
CA CYS A 44 45.32 0.65 -32.88
C CYS A 44 44.00 0.43 -32.15
N SER A 45 43.76 -0.77 -31.62
CA SER A 45 42.56 -1.07 -30.84
C SER A 45 42.50 -0.19 -29.59
N PRO A 46 41.31 0.26 -29.18
CA PRO A 46 41.17 1.04 -27.96
C PRO A 46 41.51 0.18 -26.73
N ALA A 47 42.65 0.45 -26.10
CA ALA A 47 43.02 -0.14 -24.83
C ALA A 47 42.49 0.71 -23.65
N PRO A 48 42.01 0.11 -22.55
CA PRO A 48 41.66 0.85 -21.35
C PRO A 48 42.89 1.62 -20.84
N ARG A 49 42.73 2.91 -20.50
CA ARG A 49 43.80 3.69 -19.89
C ARG A 49 44.22 3.02 -18.57
N ALA A 50 45.46 2.56 -18.50
CA ALA A 50 46.06 2.15 -17.23
C ALA A 50 45.99 3.33 -16.25
N ARG A 51 45.33 3.12 -15.10
CA ARG A 51 45.19 4.16 -14.08
C ARG A 51 46.55 4.36 -13.40
N SER A 52 47.03 5.60 -13.34
CA SER A 52 48.29 5.91 -12.66
C SER A 52 48.14 5.70 -11.15
N SER A 53 48.94 4.80 -10.59
CA SER A 53 49.07 4.60 -9.15
C SER A 53 49.94 5.71 -8.55
N GLY A 54 49.39 6.91 -8.40
CA GLY A 54 50.04 7.93 -7.57
C GLY A 54 50.13 7.42 -6.12
N ARG A 55 51.32 7.52 -5.50
CA ARG A 55 51.54 7.20 -4.09
C ARG A 55 50.51 7.95 -3.24
N SER A 56 49.71 7.22 -2.48
CA SER A 56 48.64 7.81 -1.69
C SER A 56 49.19 8.17 -0.32
N GLY A 57 48.79 9.30 0.27
CA GLY A 57 49.13 9.61 1.68
C GLY A 57 48.56 8.62 2.71
N MET A 58 48.02 7.47 2.26
CA MET A 58 47.48 6.39 3.05
C MET A 58 48.42 5.19 3.15
N ASP A 59 49.57 5.21 2.46
CA ASP A 59 50.47 4.06 2.34
C ASP A 59 50.98 3.55 3.71
N GLY A 60 51.02 4.39 4.75
CA GLY A 60 51.37 3.99 6.13
C GLY A 60 50.24 3.39 6.98
N TYR A 61 48.97 3.61 6.61
CA TYR A 61 47.78 3.12 7.36
C TYR A 61 47.00 2.04 6.59
N SER A 62 47.42 1.76 5.36
CA SER A 62 46.77 0.85 4.41
C SER A 62 46.58 -0.55 5.00
N SER A 63 47.64 -1.14 5.56
CA SER A 63 47.59 -2.49 6.16
C SER A 63 46.63 -2.60 7.35
N LEU A 64 46.53 -1.54 8.17
CA LEU A 64 45.63 -1.49 9.31
C LEU A 64 44.16 -1.43 8.85
N VAL A 65 43.86 -0.56 7.89
CA VAL A 65 42.52 -0.44 7.32
C VAL A 65 42.10 -1.74 6.63
N ASP A 66 43.01 -2.36 5.88
CA ASP A 66 42.77 -3.64 5.21
C ASP A 66 42.43 -4.74 6.22
N SER A 67 43.11 -4.76 7.38
CA SER A 67 42.82 -5.73 8.44
C SER A 67 41.41 -5.58 9.02
N TRP A 68 40.95 -4.34 9.23
CA TRP A 68 39.60 -4.06 9.73
C TRP A 68 38.53 -4.43 8.70
N LEU A 69 38.74 -4.06 7.43
CA LEU A 69 37.82 -4.37 6.34
C LEU A 69 37.80 -5.87 6.00
N ALA A 70 38.92 -6.58 6.17
CA ALA A 70 38.96 -8.04 6.04
C ALA A 70 38.20 -8.73 7.18
N ALA A 71 38.32 -8.24 8.41
CA ALA A 71 37.56 -8.75 9.56
C ALA A 71 36.05 -8.53 9.39
N ASP A 72 35.63 -7.38 8.84
CA ASP A 72 34.22 -7.07 8.53
C ASP A 72 33.54 -8.11 7.64
N ARG A 73 34.30 -8.80 6.78
CA ARG A 73 33.73 -9.83 5.89
C ARG A 73 33.10 -11.00 6.65
N ARG A 74 33.58 -11.28 7.86
CA ARG A 74 33.06 -12.34 8.75
C ARG A 74 31.89 -11.87 9.62
N MET A 75 31.55 -10.58 9.58
CA MET A 75 30.48 -9.98 10.40
C MET A 75 29.20 -9.76 9.59
N PRO A 76 28.00 -9.82 10.24
CA PRO A 76 26.73 -9.47 9.63
C PRO A 76 26.74 -8.04 9.06
N ARG A 77 26.03 -7.80 7.95
CA ARG A 77 26.05 -6.51 7.20
C ARG A 77 25.81 -5.27 8.07
N LYS A 78 24.95 -5.37 9.10
CA LYS A 78 24.61 -4.28 10.03
C LYS A 78 25.71 -3.96 11.06
N GLN A 79 26.74 -4.80 11.17
CA GLN A 79 27.84 -4.69 12.15
C GLN A 79 29.21 -4.44 11.49
N ARG A 80 29.24 -4.11 10.20
CA ARG A 80 30.48 -3.80 9.47
C ARG A 80 30.85 -2.33 9.60
N HIS A 81 32.13 -2.00 9.52
CA HIS A 81 32.60 -0.63 9.59
C HIS A 81 32.11 0.19 8.39
N THR A 82 31.57 1.37 8.68
CA THR A 82 31.35 2.42 7.67
C THR A 82 32.66 3.15 7.39
N ALA A 83 32.78 3.80 6.23
CA ALA A 83 33.96 4.61 5.92
C ALA A 83 34.21 5.70 6.99
N LYS A 84 33.13 6.23 7.58
CA LYS A 84 33.18 7.14 8.72
C LYS A 84 33.78 6.48 9.96
N ARG A 85 33.31 5.29 10.33
CA ARG A 85 33.86 4.55 11.47
C ARG A 85 35.33 4.17 11.28
N VAL A 86 35.76 3.84 10.06
CA VAL A 86 37.18 3.61 9.75
C VAL A 86 38.01 4.88 9.96
N TYR A 87 37.49 6.04 9.53
CA TYR A 87 38.16 7.33 9.74
C TYR A 87 38.26 7.69 11.22
N ASP A 88 37.16 7.60 11.96
CA ASP A 88 37.13 7.93 13.39
C ASP A 88 38.15 7.07 14.16
N ARG A 89 38.20 5.76 13.89
CA ARG A 89 39.18 4.85 14.49
C ARG A 89 40.62 5.14 14.07
N LEU A 90 40.87 5.55 12.82
CA LEU A 90 42.21 5.95 12.38
C LEU A 90 42.70 7.21 13.11
N VAL A 91 41.81 8.16 13.38
CA VAL A 91 42.13 9.38 14.14
C VAL A 91 42.34 9.06 15.61
N GLU A 92 41.43 8.30 16.22
CA GLU A 92 41.42 7.97 17.65
C GLU A 92 42.53 6.98 18.05
N GLU A 93 42.73 5.92 17.27
CA GLU A 93 43.61 4.79 17.65
C GLU A 93 45.00 4.87 17.01
N ALA A 94 45.15 5.57 15.88
CA ALA A 94 46.38 5.57 15.08
C ALA A 94 46.94 6.97 14.78
N GLY A 95 46.30 8.05 15.25
CA GLY A 95 46.80 9.43 15.10
C GLY A 95 46.80 9.94 13.65
N PHE A 96 45.86 9.47 12.82
CA PHE A 96 45.77 9.87 11.41
C PHE A 96 45.44 11.36 11.24
N THR A 97 46.28 12.09 10.51
CA THR A 97 46.13 13.54 10.24
C THR A 97 45.54 13.88 8.87
N GLY A 98 45.17 12.86 8.08
CA GLY A 98 44.60 13.06 6.76
C GLY A 98 43.10 13.37 6.77
N SER A 99 42.55 13.65 5.59
CA SER A 99 41.12 13.98 5.46
C SER A 99 40.24 12.73 5.36
N TYR A 100 38.99 12.84 5.85
CA TYR A 100 37.95 11.82 5.68
C TYR A 100 37.78 11.36 4.22
N SER A 101 37.85 12.30 3.27
CA SER A 101 37.76 12.02 1.83
C SER A 101 38.82 11.05 1.32
N MET A 102 40.01 11.03 1.93
CA MET A 102 41.07 10.06 1.58
C MET A 102 40.70 8.66 2.06
N VAL A 103 40.20 8.52 3.29
CA VAL A 103 39.75 7.23 3.85
C VAL A 103 38.55 6.71 3.09
N GLN A 104 37.59 7.57 2.76
CA GLN A 104 36.44 7.19 1.96
C GLN A 104 36.83 6.68 0.57
N ARG A 105 37.77 7.36 -0.12
CA ARG A 105 38.29 6.91 -1.43
C ARG A 105 39.02 5.58 -1.33
N TYR A 106 39.78 5.37 -0.26
CA TYR A 106 40.52 4.14 -0.05
C TYR A 106 39.62 2.96 0.30
N VAL A 107 38.69 3.12 1.26
CA VAL A 107 37.68 2.11 1.61
C VAL A 107 36.83 1.75 0.38
N LYS A 108 36.47 2.75 -0.43
CA LYS A 108 35.75 2.52 -1.69
C LYS A 108 36.59 1.67 -2.66
N ARG A 109 37.86 2.03 -2.87
CA ARG A 109 38.79 1.29 -3.73
C ARG A 109 38.99 -0.14 -3.24
N TRP A 110 39.26 -0.33 -1.95
CA TRP A 110 39.44 -1.65 -1.35
C TRP A 110 38.20 -2.52 -1.56
N ARG A 111 36.99 -1.97 -1.39
CA ARG A 111 35.73 -2.68 -1.63
C ARG A 111 35.51 -3.02 -3.11
N GLU A 112 35.97 -2.19 -4.03
CA GLU A 112 35.91 -2.45 -5.48
C GLU A 112 36.90 -3.56 -5.87
N ASP A 113 38.13 -3.50 -5.39
CA ASP A 113 39.20 -4.46 -5.67
C ASP A 113 38.95 -5.84 -5.02
N HIS A 114 38.28 -5.86 -3.87
CA HIS A 114 37.92 -7.07 -3.13
C HIS A 114 36.44 -7.44 -3.26
N ARG A 115 35.75 -6.85 -4.26
CA ARG A 115 34.42 -7.29 -4.65
C ARG A 115 34.57 -8.69 -5.25
N LEU A 116 34.14 -9.71 -4.51
CA LEU A 116 33.95 -11.03 -5.09
C LEU A 116 33.03 -10.88 -6.32
N PRO A 117 33.23 -11.67 -7.39
CA PRO A 117 32.20 -11.84 -8.40
C PRO A 117 30.91 -12.18 -7.66
N ASP A 118 29.95 -11.26 -7.72
CA ASP A 118 28.60 -11.56 -7.27
C ASP A 118 28.08 -12.60 -8.27
N ASP A 119 27.31 -13.58 -7.81
CA ASP A 119 26.52 -14.39 -8.73
C ASP A 119 25.60 -13.40 -9.44
N GLY A 120 26.01 -12.94 -10.61
CA GLY A 120 25.28 -11.93 -11.37
C GLY A 120 23.85 -12.39 -11.50
N PHE A 121 22.90 -11.46 -11.36
CA PHE A 121 21.49 -11.75 -11.62
C PHE A 121 21.37 -12.33 -13.02
N MET A 122 21.05 -13.62 -13.12
CA MET A 122 20.75 -14.26 -14.40
C MET A 122 19.48 -13.60 -14.95
N GLU A 123 19.50 -13.24 -16.23
CA GLU A 123 18.33 -12.65 -16.86
C GLU A 123 17.21 -13.67 -16.93
N LEU A 124 16.14 -13.42 -16.17
CA LEU A 124 14.95 -14.26 -16.17
C LEU A 124 13.96 -13.69 -17.18
N GLU A 125 13.71 -14.47 -18.23
CA GLU A 125 12.66 -14.18 -19.20
C GLU A 125 11.33 -14.66 -18.61
N TRP A 126 10.48 -13.71 -18.24
CA TRP A 126 9.15 -13.99 -17.71
C TRP A 126 8.12 -14.00 -18.83
N ARG A 127 7.25 -15.01 -18.82
CA ARG A 127 6.11 -15.06 -19.74
C ARG A 127 5.17 -13.88 -19.46
N PRO A 128 4.58 -13.27 -20.50
CA PRO A 128 3.52 -12.30 -20.31
C PRO A 128 2.39 -12.88 -19.45
N GLY A 129 1.73 -12.02 -18.68
CA GLY A 129 0.70 -12.38 -17.72
C GLY A 129 1.22 -12.93 -16.38
N THR A 130 2.53 -13.15 -16.22
CA THR A 130 3.09 -13.58 -14.93
C THR A 130 3.13 -12.43 -13.93
N MET A 131 2.49 -12.60 -12.77
CA MET A 131 2.43 -11.59 -11.72
C MET A 131 3.29 -11.97 -10.52
N GLN A 132 4.12 -11.03 -10.04
CA GLN A 132 4.84 -11.14 -8.77
C GLN A 132 4.13 -10.30 -7.71
N VAL A 133 3.92 -10.86 -6.51
CA VAL A 133 3.22 -10.19 -5.41
C VAL A 133 4.12 -10.09 -4.19
N ASP A 134 4.18 -8.91 -3.60
CA ASP A 134 4.89 -8.64 -2.34
C ASP A 134 4.17 -7.56 -1.51
N PHE A 135 4.56 -7.42 -0.25
CA PHE A 135 4.08 -6.36 0.64
C PHE A 135 5.14 -5.29 0.90
N GLY A 136 4.71 -4.04 0.80
CA GLY A 136 5.42 -2.89 1.35
C GLY A 136 4.65 -2.28 2.51
N GLN A 137 5.35 -1.59 3.40
CA GLN A 137 4.72 -0.73 4.42
C GLN A 137 5.05 0.74 4.14
N ALA A 138 4.06 1.60 4.35
CA ALA A 138 4.18 3.04 4.20
C ALA A 138 3.25 3.78 5.17
N LEU A 139 3.55 5.05 5.44
CA LEU A 139 2.72 5.92 6.27
C LEU A 139 1.67 6.62 5.41
N ALA A 140 0.44 6.69 5.88
CA ALA A 140 -0.63 7.47 5.28
C ALA A 140 -1.60 7.98 6.36
N VAL A 141 -2.36 9.03 6.04
CA VAL A 141 -3.44 9.54 6.88
C VAL A 141 -4.74 8.89 6.42
N ILE A 142 -5.34 8.05 7.27
CA ILE A 142 -6.60 7.37 7.00
C ILE A 142 -7.67 7.85 7.97
N GLY A 143 -8.75 8.43 7.45
CA GLY A 143 -9.83 8.99 8.25
C GLY A 143 -9.36 10.09 9.22
N GLY A 144 -8.32 10.83 8.84
CA GLY A 144 -7.70 11.88 9.66
C GLY A 144 -6.67 11.40 10.69
N ALA A 145 -6.39 10.10 10.78
CA ALA A 145 -5.36 9.54 11.68
C ALA A 145 -4.15 9.03 10.89
N GLU A 146 -2.94 9.36 11.35
CA GLU A 146 -1.73 8.76 10.80
C GLU A 146 -1.67 7.26 11.15
N SER A 147 -1.48 6.43 10.13
CA SER A 147 -1.46 4.98 10.28
C SER A 147 -0.42 4.37 9.34
N THR A 148 0.15 3.24 9.79
CA THR A 148 0.96 2.41 8.91
C THR A 148 0.02 1.57 8.05
N VAL A 149 0.14 1.73 6.74
CA VAL A 149 -0.64 1.00 5.74
C VAL A 149 0.22 -0.09 5.13
N HIS A 150 -0.38 -1.27 4.94
CA HIS A 150 0.23 -2.39 4.25
C HIS A 150 -0.16 -2.32 2.77
N CYS A 151 0.79 -2.02 1.90
CA CYS A 151 0.60 -1.95 0.47
C CYS A 151 0.92 -3.30 -0.16
N LEU A 152 -0.09 -4.01 -0.66
CA LEU A 152 0.12 -5.14 -1.53
C LEU A 152 0.52 -4.62 -2.90
N VAL A 153 1.69 -5.03 -3.38
CA VAL A 153 2.24 -4.61 -4.67
C VAL A 153 2.26 -5.78 -5.62
N ALA A 154 1.62 -5.61 -6.77
CA ALA A 154 1.66 -6.51 -7.90
C ALA A 154 2.58 -5.95 -8.99
N SER A 155 3.58 -6.72 -9.40
CA SER A 155 4.51 -6.37 -10.49
C SER A 155 4.41 -7.39 -11.62
N PHE A 156 4.33 -6.93 -12.86
CA PHE A 156 4.34 -7.73 -14.08
C PHE A 156 5.73 -7.62 -14.71
N PRO A 157 6.63 -8.61 -14.54
CA PRO A 157 8.01 -8.47 -14.96
C PRO A 157 8.22 -8.32 -16.47
N HIS A 158 7.26 -8.79 -17.29
CA HIS A 158 7.33 -8.69 -18.75
C HIS A 158 7.18 -7.23 -19.23
N SER A 159 6.07 -6.56 -18.89
CA SER A 159 5.84 -5.13 -19.21
C SER A 159 6.48 -4.16 -18.24
N ASN A 160 6.94 -4.62 -17.08
CA ASN A 160 7.33 -3.79 -15.94
C ASN A 160 6.16 -2.97 -15.35
N MET A 161 4.91 -3.34 -15.66
CA MET A 161 3.72 -2.70 -15.10
C MET A 161 3.56 -3.06 -13.62
N ARG A 162 3.03 -2.12 -12.83
CA ARG A 162 2.93 -2.27 -11.37
C ARG A 162 1.62 -1.70 -10.87
N TYR A 163 0.98 -2.40 -9.94
CA TYR A 163 -0.19 -1.93 -9.22
C TYR A 163 0.02 -2.06 -7.71
N ALA A 164 -0.70 -1.25 -6.94
CA ALA A 164 -0.68 -1.31 -5.49
C ALA A 164 -2.08 -1.17 -4.90
N ALA A 165 -2.36 -1.98 -3.88
CA ALA A 165 -3.57 -1.91 -3.07
C ALA A 165 -3.22 -1.64 -1.61
N ALA A 166 -3.91 -0.70 -0.98
CA ALA A 166 -3.73 -0.32 0.41
C ALA A 166 -4.64 -1.14 1.33
N LEU A 167 -4.05 -1.82 2.31
CA LEU A 167 -4.72 -2.77 3.20
C LEU A 167 -4.37 -2.49 4.68
N PRO A 168 -5.26 -2.88 5.60
CA PRO A 168 -5.05 -2.68 7.03
C PRO A 168 -4.13 -3.74 7.67
N GLY A 169 -3.73 -4.77 6.93
CA GLY A 169 -2.87 -5.86 7.40
C GLY A 169 -2.42 -6.79 6.27
N GLU A 170 -1.64 -7.82 6.61
CA GLU A 170 -1.02 -8.77 5.67
C GLU A 170 -1.59 -10.20 5.79
N ASN A 171 -2.80 -10.38 6.33
CA ASN A 171 -3.43 -11.70 6.44
C ASN A 171 -4.02 -12.17 5.10
N ALA A 172 -4.45 -13.43 5.04
CA ALA A 172 -4.97 -14.04 3.81
C ALA A 172 -6.16 -13.28 3.24
N GLU A 173 -7.05 -12.78 4.10
CA GLU A 173 -8.24 -12.02 3.73
C GLU A 173 -7.85 -10.67 3.10
N CYS A 174 -6.86 -9.98 3.66
CA CYS A 174 -6.28 -8.77 3.08
C CYS A 174 -5.60 -9.06 1.73
N VAL A 175 -4.82 -10.13 1.62
CA VAL A 175 -4.18 -10.52 0.35
C VAL A 175 -5.23 -10.73 -0.73
N CYS A 176 -6.27 -11.53 -0.44
CA CYS A 176 -7.34 -11.80 -1.40
C CYS A 176 -8.08 -10.51 -1.78
N GLU A 177 -8.43 -9.66 -0.81
CA GLU A 177 -9.13 -8.41 -1.09
C GLU A 177 -8.28 -7.44 -1.93
N GLY A 178 -6.99 -7.31 -1.65
CA GLY A 178 -6.08 -6.46 -2.43
C GLY A 178 -5.88 -6.97 -3.86
N LEU A 179 -5.80 -8.29 -4.04
CA LEU A 179 -5.75 -8.90 -5.38
C LEU A 179 -7.07 -8.71 -6.13
N LEU A 180 -8.22 -8.82 -5.46
CA LEU A 180 -9.52 -8.54 -6.07
C LEU A 180 -9.60 -7.10 -6.58
N GLU A 181 -9.21 -6.12 -5.77
CA GLU A 181 -9.19 -4.71 -6.19
C GLU A 181 -8.29 -4.49 -7.41
N ILE A 182 -7.13 -5.15 -7.47
CA ILE A 182 -6.23 -5.08 -8.64
C ILE A 182 -6.87 -5.75 -9.86
N PHE A 183 -7.40 -6.97 -9.73
CA PHE A 183 -8.02 -7.71 -10.83
C PHE A 183 -9.24 -6.99 -11.39
N GLU A 184 -10.09 -6.44 -10.52
CA GLU A 184 -11.24 -5.64 -10.91
C GLU A 184 -10.83 -4.36 -11.63
N HIS A 185 -9.69 -3.76 -11.26
CA HIS A 185 -9.14 -2.59 -11.94
C HIS A 185 -8.57 -2.92 -13.32
N ILE A 186 -7.79 -4.01 -13.45
CA ILE A 186 -7.19 -4.41 -14.75
C ILE A 186 -8.18 -5.13 -15.68
N GLY A 187 -9.29 -5.64 -15.15
CA GLY A 187 -10.31 -6.37 -15.91
C GLY A 187 -9.92 -7.80 -16.31
N MET A 188 -8.75 -8.29 -15.89
CA MET A 188 -8.19 -9.60 -16.20
C MET A 188 -7.57 -10.27 -14.96
N VAL A 189 -7.29 -11.57 -15.07
CA VAL A 189 -6.73 -12.41 -14.02
C VAL A 189 -5.44 -13.08 -14.52
N PRO A 190 -4.31 -12.96 -13.80
CA PRO A 190 -3.06 -13.58 -14.24
C PRO A 190 -3.10 -15.10 -14.11
N PRO A 191 -2.58 -15.86 -15.10
CA PRO A 191 -2.55 -17.32 -15.03
C PRO A 191 -1.58 -17.85 -13.96
N LEU A 192 -0.53 -17.08 -13.65
CA LEU A 192 0.51 -17.45 -12.70
C LEU A 192 0.82 -16.29 -11.74
N MET A 193 0.73 -16.58 -10.43
CA MET A 193 1.20 -15.69 -9.37
C MET A 193 2.44 -16.25 -8.67
N VAL A 194 3.42 -15.39 -8.45
CA VAL A 194 4.64 -15.71 -7.71
C VAL A 194 4.70 -14.88 -6.45
N PHE A 195 4.76 -15.53 -5.29
CA PHE A 195 4.89 -14.89 -3.98
C PHE A 195 6.33 -14.98 -3.46
N ASP A 196 6.78 -13.92 -2.77
CA ASP A 196 8.08 -13.94 -2.11
C ASP A 196 8.11 -14.60 -0.75
N ASN A 197 7.18 -14.21 0.10
CA ASN A 197 7.02 -14.82 1.39
C ASN A 197 5.69 -15.57 1.43
N ALA A 198 5.67 -16.68 2.18
CA ALA A 198 4.42 -17.36 2.46
C ALA A 198 3.49 -16.50 3.33
N THR A 199 4.03 -15.53 4.09
CA THR A 199 3.30 -14.73 5.08
C THR A 199 1.99 -14.16 4.54
N GLY A 200 0.88 -14.48 5.21
CA GLY A 200 -0.46 -14.09 4.80
C GLY A 200 -1.16 -15.17 3.97
N ALA A 201 -0.65 -15.48 2.78
CA ALA A 201 -1.28 -16.43 1.85
C ALA A 201 -1.08 -17.91 2.24
N ALA A 202 0.01 -18.19 2.97
CA ALA A 202 0.36 -19.54 3.41
C ALA A 202 1.20 -19.56 4.70
N HIS A 203 1.04 -20.61 5.48
CA HIS A 203 1.91 -20.87 6.62
C HIS A 203 3.00 -21.85 6.22
N ARG A 204 4.26 -21.51 6.47
CA ARG A 204 5.35 -22.45 6.31
C ARG A 204 5.32 -23.46 7.45
N VAL A 205 5.05 -24.73 7.15
CA VAL A 205 4.92 -25.82 8.12
C VAL A 205 6.24 -26.59 8.28
N ALA A 206 7.07 -26.61 7.24
CA ALA A 206 8.45 -27.13 7.26
C ALA A 206 9.32 -26.39 6.21
N TRP A 207 10.62 -26.68 6.15
CA TRP A 207 11.55 -26.05 5.19
C TRP A 207 11.06 -26.16 3.72
N ASP A 208 10.44 -27.29 3.36
CA ASP A 208 9.94 -27.64 2.03
C ASP A 208 8.40 -27.68 1.93
N ARG A 209 7.66 -27.47 3.02
CA ARG A 209 6.19 -27.58 3.05
C ARG A 209 5.53 -26.26 3.42
N ILE A 210 4.79 -25.73 2.46
CA ILE A 210 3.96 -24.53 2.60
C ILE A 210 2.50 -24.98 2.65
N ARG A 211 1.78 -24.63 3.72
CA ARG A 211 0.35 -24.87 3.85
C ARG A 211 -0.39 -23.58 3.49
N VAL A 212 -1.03 -23.59 2.34
CA VAL A 212 -1.87 -22.50 1.89
C VAL A 212 -3.06 -22.32 2.83
N VAL A 213 -3.38 -21.08 3.19
CA VAL A 213 -4.55 -20.75 4.02
C VAL A 213 -5.82 -21.05 3.20
N LYS A 214 -6.85 -21.62 3.83
CA LYS A 214 -8.02 -22.14 3.11
C LYS A 214 -8.70 -21.09 2.23
N VAL A 215 -8.85 -19.86 2.73
CA VAL A 215 -9.47 -18.76 1.96
C VAL A 215 -8.65 -18.43 0.69
N PHE A 216 -7.32 -18.42 0.79
CA PHE A 216 -6.44 -18.16 -0.35
C PHE A 216 -6.43 -19.33 -1.35
N GLN A 217 -6.51 -20.57 -0.87
CA GLN A 217 -6.68 -21.73 -1.75
C GLN A 217 -7.98 -21.62 -2.56
N LEU A 218 -9.11 -21.32 -1.91
CA LEU A 218 -10.40 -21.14 -2.57
C LEU A 218 -10.38 -19.95 -3.55
N PHE A 219 -9.65 -18.88 -3.20
CA PHE A 219 -9.43 -17.75 -4.09
C PHE A 219 -8.73 -18.16 -5.38
N CYS A 220 -7.66 -18.97 -5.29
CA CYS A 220 -6.94 -19.48 -6.45
C CYS A 220 -7.81 -20.42 -7.30
N GLU A 221 -8.60 -21.29 -6.66
CA GLU A 221 -9.54 -22.18 -7.34
C GLU A 221 -10.62 -21.39 -8.11
N HIS A 222 -11.20 -20.35 -7.49
CA HIS A 222 -12.23 -19.50 -8.10
C HIS A 222 -11.73 -18.77 -9.35
N HIS A 223 -10.49 -18.27 -9.30
CA HIS A 223 -9.88 -17.49 -10.38
C HIS A 223 -9.02 -18.34 -11.32
N ARG A 224 -8.86 -19.65 -11.05
CA ARG A 224 -8.07 -20.62 -11.83
C ARG A 224 -6.59 -20.23 -11.96
N ILE A 225 -6.01 -19.77 -10.86
CA ILE A 225 -4.64 -19.24 -10.82
C ILE A 225 -3.67 -20.32 -10.34
N GLU A 226 -2.53 -20.48 -11.01
CA GLU A 226 -1.39 -21.21 -10.49
C GLU A 226 -0.58 -20.32 -9.53
N VAL A 227 -0.18 -20.84 -8.37
CA VAL A 227 0.63 -20.10 -7.40
C VAL A 227 1.97 -20.79 -7.17
N ARG A 228 3.05 -20.02 -7.25
CA ARG A 228 4.40 -20.43 -6.90
C ARG A 228 4.92 -19.60 -5.74
N PHE A 229 5.39 -20.27 -4.70
CA PHE A 229 6.11 -19.64 -3.60
C PHE A 229 7.59 -19.97 -3.77
N CYS A 230 8.46 -18.96 -3.91
CA CYS A 230 9.90 -19.27 -3.95
C CYS A 230 10.49 -19.39 -2.55
N ASN A 231 11.69 -19.96 -2.48
CA ASN A 231 12.42 -20.10 -1.24
C ASN A 231 12.94 -18.73 -0.77
N PRO A 232 12.91 -18.44 0.56
CA PRO A 232 13.61 -17.27 1.07
C PRO A 232 15.07 -17.34 0.69
N SER A 233 15.68 -16.19 0.41
CA SER A 233 17.07 -16.01 -0.05
C SER A 233 17.39 -16.37 -1.51
N SER A 234 16.39 -16.61 -2.36
CA SER A 234 16.55 -16.68 -3.83
C SER A 234 16.38 -15.32 -4.50
N GLY A 235 17.13 -14.31 -4.06
CA GLY A 235 17.03 -12.92 -4.58
C GLY A 235 17.31 -12.80 -6.09
N TRP A 236 18.05 -13.76 -6.67
CA TRP A 236 18.28 -13.84 -8.11
C TRP A 236 17.00 -14.13 -8.92
N GLU A 237 15.94 -14.64 -8.28
CA GLU A 237 14.65 -14.92 -8.92
C GLU A 237 13.70 -13.70 -8.96
N LYS A 238 13.99 -12.61 -8.22
CA LYS A 238 12.96 -11.64 -7.83
C LYS A 238 13.39 -10.16 -7.78
N GLY A 239 14.24 -9.75 -8.70
CA GLY A 239 14.64 -8.34 -8.80
C GLY A 239 13.50 -7.36 -9.15
N SER A 240 12.38 -7.81 -9.72
CA SER A 240 11.33 -6.90 -10.22
C SER A 240 10.44 -6.34 -9.10
N VAL A 241 9.90 -7.22 -8.23
CA VAL A 241 8.93 -6.79 -7.21
C VAL A 241 9.55 -5.95 -6.09
N GLU A 242 10.77 -6.25 -5.64
CA GLU A 242 11.46 -5.43 -4.62
C GLU A 242 11.70 -3.99 -5.11
N ASN A 243 12.11 -3.87 -6.38
CA ASN A 243 12.28 -2.58 -7.03
C ASN A 243 10.93 -1.86 -7.21
N ALA A 244 9.86 -2.59 -7.52
CA ALA A 244 8.51 -2.06 -7.65
C ALA A 244 8.00 -1.47 -6.32
N VAL A 245 8.14 -2.19 -5.21
CA VAL A 245 7.75 -1.72 -3.86
C VAL A 245 8.48 -0.43 -3.52
N GLY A 246 9.81 -0.42 -3.69
CA GLY A 246 10.64 0.76 -3.41
C GLY A 246 10.36 1.95 -4.33
N PHE A 247 9.94 1.70 -5.57
CA PHE A 247 9.56 2.72 -6.54
C PHE A 247 8.19 3.34 -6.21
N LEU A 248 7.16 2.52 -6.03
CA LEU A 248 5.80 2.98 -5.72
C LEU A 248 5.76 3.74 -4.40
N ARG A 249 6.51 3.29 -3.39
CA ARG A 249 6.62 4.02 -2.12
C ARG A 249 7.20 5.43 -2.31
N ARG A 250 8.19 5.61 -3.18
CA ARG A 250 8.82 6.92 -3.41
C ARG A 250 7.97 7.86 -4.24
N ASN A 251 7.16 7.33 -5.16
CA ASN A 251 6.41 8.14 -6.11
C ASN A 251 4.95 8.38 -5.70
N LEU A 252 4.32 7.45 -5.00
CA LEU A 252 2.89 7.53 -4.66
C LEU A 252 2.62 7.70 -3.16
N MET A 253 3.58 7.35 -2.29
CA MET A 253 3.43 7.46 -0.83
C MET A 253 4.22 8.64 -0.22
N VAL A 254 4.82 9.49 -1.05
CA VAL A 254 5.58 10.67 -0.62
C VAL A 254 5.10 11.91 -1.38
N PRO A 255 4.60 12.96 -0.68
CA PRO A 255 4.33 13.01 0.76
C PRO A 255 3.24 11.99 1.18
N PRO A 256 3.10 11.69 2.48
CA PRO A 256 2.08 10.74 2.96
C PRO A 256 0.68 11.14 2.48
N PRO A 257 -0.03 10.25 1.75
CA PRO A 257 -1.34 10.57 1.20
C PRO A 257 -2.40 10.63 2.31
N ASN A 258 -3.43 11.45 2.07
CA ASN A 258 -4.62 11.54 2.93
C ASN A 258 -5.83 10.92 2.20
N ALA A 259 -6.51 10.00 2.87
CA ALA A 259 -7.72 9.37 2.38
C ALA A 259 -8.68 9.08 3.54
N GLU A 260 -9.98 9.01 3.26
CA GLU A 260 -11.02 8.64 4.23
C GLU A 260 -10.96 7.16 4.58
N SER A 261 -10.48 6.31 3.67
CA SER A 261 -10.41 4.86 3.85
C SER A 261 -9.30 4.21 3.02
N HIS A 262 -8.93 3.00 3.41
CA HIS A 262 -8.02 2.13 2.65
C HIS A 262 -8.51 1.87 1.22
N ARG A 263 -9.83 1.73 1.01
CA ARG A 263 -10.42 1.57 -0.34
C ARG A 263 -10.25 2.82 -1.19
N GLN A 264 -10.43 4.01 -0.61
CA GLN A 264 -10.17 5.24 -1.33
C GLN A 264 -8.68 5.40 -1.66
N LEU A 265 -7.79 5.10 -0.72
CA LEU A 265 -6.35 5.11 -0.96
C LEU A 265 -5.97 4.13 -2.07
N THR A 266 -6.54 2.92 -2.08
CA THR A 266 -6.33 1.92 -3.14
C THR A 266 -6.71 2.47 -4.50
N ARG A 267 -7.89 3.10 -4.65
CA ARG A 267 -8.29 3.75 -5.91
C ARG A 267 -7.29 4.82 -6.36
N HIS A 268 -6.77 5.63 -5.43
CA HIS A 268 -5.74 6.63 -5.76
C HIS A 268 -4.42 5.98 -6.21
N LEU A 269 -4.00 4.89 -5.54
CA LEU A 269 -2.79 4.16 -5.91
C LEU A 269 -2.92 3.51 -7.29
N LEU A 270 -4.03 2.85 -7.58
CA LEU A 270 -4.31 2.23 -8.89
C LEU A 270 -4.29 3.27 -10.01
N SER A 271 -4.99 4.40 -9.84
CA SER A 271 -4.98 5.50 -10.81
C SER A 271 -3.59 6.13 -10.96
N GLY A 272 -2.83 6.26 -9.87
CA GLY A 272 -1.45 6.75 -9.91
C GLY A 272 -0.51 5.79 -10.65
N CYS A 273 -0.71 4.48 -10.49
CA CYS A 273 0.00 3.45 -11.24
C CYS A 273 -0.27 3.56 -12.75
N ASP A 274 -1.53 3.76 -13.15
CA ASP A 274 -1.89 3.96 -14.56
C ASP A 274 -1.19 5.19 -15.15
N ALA A 275 -1.14 6.30 -14.41
CA ALA A 275 -0.49 7.53 -14.88
C ALA A 275 1.04 7.36 -15.06
N ILE A 276 1.68 6.46 -14.31
CA ILE A 276 3.11 6.17 -14.45
C ILE A 276 3.39 5.21 -15.63
N ALA A 277 2.38 4.48 -16.11
CA ALA A 277 2.55 3.49 -17.18
C ALA A 277 2.79 4.11 -18.56
N ASP A 278 2.59 5.42 -18.73
CA ASP A 278 2.77 6.13 -20.01
C ASP A 278 4.24 6.46 -20.32
N VAL A 279 5.18 5.98 -19.49
CA VAL A 279 6.62 6.17 -19.68
C VAL A 279 7.19 5.06 -20.58
N ASP A 280 8.19 5.42 -21.39
CA ASP A 280 8.93 4.47 -22.22
C ASP A 280 9.51 3.32 -21.39
N HIS A 281 9.33 2.10 -21.90
CA HIS A 281 9.91 0.92 -21.29
C HIS A 281 11.43 0.97 -21.41
N TYR A 282 12.12 0.62 -20.32
CA TYR A 282 13.59 0.73 -20.20
C TYR A 282 14.39 -0.10 -21.22
N ARG A 283 13.73 -1.00 -21.96
CA ARG A 283 14.34 -1.90 -22.96
C ARG A 283 13.64 -1.93 -24.31
N SER A 284 12.39 -1.52 -24.38
CA SER A 284 11.62 -1.57 -25.62
C SER A 284 11.28 -0.13 -25.97
N GLY A 285 11.38 0.25 -27.24
CA GLY A 285 10.96 1.59 -27.68
C GLY A 285 9.44 1.81 -27.60
N ARG A 286 8.71 1.03 -26.79
CA ARG A 286 7.27 1.09 -26.51
C ARG A 286 7.06 1.57 -25.09
N THR A 287 5.88 2.09 -24.77
CA THR A 287 5.54 2.44 -23.39
C THR A 287 5.28 1.19 -22.54
N ILE A 288 5.35 1.32 -21.21
CA ILE A 288 4.96 0.25 -20.28
C ILE A 288 3.50 -0.17 -20.53
N ARG A 289 2.60 0.80 -20.77
CA ARG A 289 1.19 0.54 -21.11
C ARG A 289 1.05 -0.32 -22.37
N ASP A 290 1.79 0.00 -23.42
CA ASP A 290 1.72 -0.77 -24.67
C ASP A 290 2.19 -2.20 -24.46
N MET A 291 3.25 -2.43 -23.68
CA MET A 291 3.69 -3.78 -23.35
C MET A 291 2.74 -4.52 -22.42
N PHE A 292 2.02 -3.80 -21.54
CA PHE A 292 1.03 -4.40 -20.66
C PHE A 292 -0.18 -4.94 -21.44
N ALA A 293 -0.45 -4.43 -22.64
CA ALA A 293 -1.44 -5.04 -23.53
C ALA A 293 -1.07 -6.48 -23.89
N ASP A 294 0.21 -6.75 -24.13
CA ASP A 294 0.72 -8.10 -24.41
C ASP A 294 0.53 -9.01 -23.17
N ASP A 295 0.71 -8.48 -21.95
CA ASP A 295 0.39 -9.21 -20.72
C ASP A 295 -1.11 -9.55 -20.63
N LEU A 296 -1.99 -8.59 -20.93
CA LEU A 296 -3.44 -8.76 -20.83
C LEU A 296 -3.97 -9.81 -21.82
N GLU A 297 -3.38 -9.93 -23.01
CA GLU A 297 -3.75 -10.95 -24.00
C GLU A 297 -3.51 -12.39 -23.51
N ASP A 298 -2.49 -12.59 -22.67
CA ASP A 298 -2.15 -13.88 -22.07
C ASP A 298 -2.83 -14.12 -20.69
N MET A 299 -3.66 -13.18 -20.23
CA MET A 299 -4.44 -13.32 -18.99
C MET A 299 -5.81 -13.97 -19.21
N LEU A 300 -6.43 -14.37 -18.11
CA LEU A 300 -7.77 -14.95 -18.08
C LEU A 300 -8.84 -13.88 -17.82
N PRO A 301 -10.06 -14.02 -18.37
CA PRO A 301 -11.16 -13.11 -18.07
C PRO A 301 -11.59 -13.22 -16.61
N LEU A 302 -12.06 -12.12 -16.02
CA LEU A 302 -12.62 -12.15 -14.66
C LEU A 302 -13.85 -13.07 -14.56
N PRO A 303 -13.96 -13.87 -13.49
CA PRO A 303 -15.20 -14.58 -13.17
C PRO A 303 -16.38 -13.63 -12.99
N ARG A 304 -17.58 -14.04 -13.43
CA ARG A 304 -18.81 -13.24 -13.28
C ARG A 304 -19.19 -12.96 -11.82
N ALA A 305 -18.90 -13.91 -10.93
CA ALA A 305 -19.17 -13.78 -9.51
C ALA A 305 -17.90 -13.28 -8.80
N ARG A 306 -18.01 -12.17 -8.07
CA ARG A 306 -16.95 -11.69 -7.18
C ARG A 306 -16.73 -12.70 -6.06
N PHE A 307 -15.47 -13.04 -5.78
CA PHE A 307 -15.12 -13.89 -4.65
C PHE A 307 -15.31 -13.13 -3.33
N ASP A 308 -15.93 -13.76 -2.33
CA ASP A 308 -16.00 -13.22 -0.97
C ASP A 308 -14.84 -13.77 -0.14
N ALA A 309 -13.83 -12.93 0.14
CA ALA A 309 -12.64 -13.28 0.90
C ALA A 309 -12.92 -13.36 2.41
N VAL A 310 -13.81 -14.29 2.79
CA VAL A 310 -14.27 -14.48 4.16
C VAL A 310 -13.74 -15.76 4.78
N GLU A 311 -13.18 -15.66 5.98
CA GLU A 311 -12.89 -16.81 6.84
C GLU A 311 -13.98 -16.97 7.89
N TRP A 312 -14.66 -18.13 7.91
CA TRP A 312 -15.68 -18.43 8.90
C TRP A 312 -15.11 -19.20 10.08
N VAL A 313 -15.27 -18.65 11.28
CA VAL A 313 -14.88 -19.28 12.55
C VAL A 313 -16.06 -19.34 13.52
N GLU A 314 -16.12 -20.37 14.35
CA GLU A 314 -17.10 -20.43 15.43
C GLU A 314 -16.52 -19.80 16.71
N ARG A 315 -17.31 -18.93 17.35
CA ARG A 315 -16.94 -18.31 18.64
C ARG A 315 -18.13 -18.32 19.58
N ARG A 316 -17.86 -18.58 20.86
CA ARG A 316 -18.87 -18.51 21.91
C ARG A 316 -18.92 -17.11 22.50
N ALA A 317 -20.12 -16.54 22.57
CA ALA A 317 -20.32 -15.24 23.16
C ALA A 317 -20.23 -15.31 24.70
N ASP A 318 -19.56 -14.33 25.31
CA ASP A 318 -19.38 -14.22 26.76
C ASP A 318 -20.68 -13.83 27.51
N ARG A 319 -20.56 -13.47 28.79
CA ARG A 319 -21.70 -13.05 29.64
C ARG A 319 -22.34 -11.74 29.19
N GLU A 320 -21.61 -10.91 28.46
CA GLU A 320 -22.05 -9.61 27.96
C GLU A 320 -22.47 -9.67 26.48
N GLY A 321 -22.26 -10.81 25.83
CA GLY A 321 -22.57 -11.01 24.41
C GLY A 321 -21.43 -10.58 23.48
N ASN A 322 -20.18 -10.53 23.97
CA ASN A 322 -19.00 -10.28 23.14
C ASN A 322 -18.41 -11.58 22.61
N VAL A 323 -17.86 -11.54 21.40
CA VAL A 323 -16.99 -12.57 20.83
C VAL A 323 -15.56 -12.07 20.73
N GLU A 324 -14.59 -12.93 21.04
CA GLU A 324 -13.17 -12.59 20.98
C GLU A 324 -12.55 -13.06 19.67
N ILE A 325 -11.88 -12.14 18.98
CA ILE A 325 -11.23 -12.33 17.68
C ILE A 325 -9.91 -11.57 17.73
N ASP A 326 -8.78 -12.24 17.47
CA ASP A 326 -7.45 -11.62 17.43
C ASP A 326 -7.13 -10.76 18.67
N SER A 327 -7.51 -11.24 19.88
CA SER A 327 -7.41 -10.51 21.17
C SER A 327 -8.26 -9.23 21.28
N ASN A 328 -9.20 -9.01 20.35
CA ASN A 328 -10.15 -7.91 20.36
C ASN A 328 -11.56 -8.42 20.66
N ARG A 329 -12.34 -7.63 21.42
CA ARG A 329 -13.73 -7.96 21.77
C ARG A 329 -14.69 -7.29 20.80
N TYR A 330 -15.59 -8.07 20.21
CA TYR A 330 -16.63 -7.61 19.30
C TYR A 330 -18.01 -7.88 19.88
N LEU A 331 -18.83 -6.86 20.01
CA LEU A 331 -20.16 -6.99 20.62
C LEU A 331 -21.19 -7.53 19.62
N ALA A 332 -21.61 -8.78 19.80
CA ALA A 332 -22.76 -9.35 19.08
C ALA A 332 -24.07 -8.83 19.67
N GLY A 333 -24.13 -8.67 20.99
CA GLY A 333 -25.24 -8.08 21.72
C GLY A 333 -25.71 -8.94 22.91
N PRO A 334 -26.29 -8.34 23.96
CA PRO A 334 -26.60 -9.03 25.22
C PRO A 334 -27.55 -10.23 25.07
N SER A 335 -28.41 -10.22 24.05
CA SER A 335 -29.36 -11.31 23.76
C SER A 335 -28.67 -12.61 23.35
N TRP A 336 -27.41 -12.55 22.91
CA TRP A 336 -26.64 -13.70 22.40
C TRP A 336 -25.72 -14.31 23.45
N ARG A 337 -25.82 -13.87 24.71
CA ARG A 337 -25.02 -14.38 25.83
C ARG A 337 -24.97 -15.92 25.84
N GLY A 338 -23.77 -16.48 25.81
CA GLY A 338 -23.54 -17.92 25.93
C GLY A 338 -23.80 -18.75 24.66
N TRP A 339 -24.31 -18.14 23.58
CA TRP A 339 -24.53 -18.79 22.29
C TRP A 339 -23.21 -19.00 21.53
N THR A 340 -23.17 -20.04 20.71
CA THR A 340 -22.11 -20.21 19.71
C THR A 340 -22.55 -19.54 18.41
N LEU A 341 -21.77 -18.57 17.95
CA LEU A 341 -22.02 -17.76 16.77
C LEU A 341 -20.98 -18.08 15.69
N GLN A 342 -21.40 -17.95 14.43
CA GLN A 342 -20.52 -17.96 13.28
C GLN A 342 -20.00 -16.56 13.04
N VAL A 343 -18.71 -16.43 12.88
CA VAL A 343 -18.03 -15.15 12.69
C VAL A 343 -17.28 -15.21 11.37
N GLY A 344 -17.69 -14.38 10.41
CA GLY A 344 -17.02 -14.18 9.14
C GLY A 344 -16.02 -13.04 9.25
N LEU A 345 -14.75 -13.34 9.00
CA LEU A 345 -13.64 -12.38 9.02
C LEU A 345 -13.32 -11.97 7.58
N ARG A 346 -13.43 -10.68 7.27
CA ARG A 346 -12.99 -10.08 5.99
C ARG A 346 -11.87 -9.09 6.25
N ALA A 347 -11.28 -8.50 5.21
CA ALA A 347 -10.23 -7.50 5.38
C ALA A 347 -10.68 -6.25 6.17
N PHE A 348 -11.94 -5.82 6.01
CA PHE A 348 -12.43 -4.55 6.58
C PHE A 348 -13.54 -4.72 7.62
N ASP A 349 -14.21 -5.87 7.65
CA ASP A 349 -15.35 -6.13 8.52
C ASP A 349 -15.32 -7.51 9.14
N VAL A 350 -16.05 -7.60 10.26
CA VAL A 350 -16.37 -8.81 10.99
C VAL A 350 -17.88 -8.96 10.98
N GLU A 351 -18.36 -10.01 10.34
CA GLU A 351 -19.76 -10.36 10.31
C GLU A 351 -20.07 -11.45 11.34
N ILE A 352 -21.11 -11.24 12.15
CA ILE A 352 -21.55 -12.20 13.15
C ILE A 352 -22.91 -12.72 12.74
N ARG A 353 -23.06 -14.04 12.72
CA ARG A 353 -24.29 -14.76 12.38
C ARG A 353 -24.60 -15.84 13.41
N THR A 354 -25.87 -16.19 13.50
CA THR A 354 -26.30 -17.43 14.15
C THR A 354 -25.96 -18.63 13.26
N ARG A 355 -25.90 -19.84 13.84
CA ARG A 355 -25.70 -21.08 13.06
C ARG A 355 -26.78 -21.32 12.00
N ASP A 356 -27.99 -20.81 12.22
CA ASP A 356 -29.10 -20.88 11.26
C ASP A 356 -29.00 -19.83 10.14
N GLY A 357 -27.88 -19.09 10.06
CA GLY A 357 -27.61 -18.11 9.01
C GLY A 357 -28.18 -16.72 9.27
N ARG A 358 -28.94 -16.49 10.36
CA ARG A 358 -29.46 -15.15 10.67
C ARG A 358 -28.32 -14.19 10.99
N LYS A 359 -28.29 -13.04 10.30
CA LYS A 359 -27.35 -11.95 10.55
C LYS A 359 -27.60 -11.33 11.93
N VAL A 360 -26.55 -11.29 12.75
CA VAL A 360 -26.58 -10.72 14.10
C VAL A 360 -26.03 -9.31 14.09
N ASN A 361 -24.81 -9.12 13.56
CA ASN A 361 -24.15 -7.83 13.52
C ASN A 361 -23.06 -7.79 12.45
N THR A 362 -22.68 -6.60 12.00
CA THR A 362 -21.47 -6.37 11.19
C THR A 362 -20.71 -5.21 11.80
N LEU A 363 -19.42 -5.43 12.09
CA LEU A 363 -18.56 -4.48 12.79
C LEU A 363 -17.28 -4.25 11.98
N PRO A 364 -16.65 -3.07 12.04
CA PRO A 364 -15.37 -2.85 11.39
C PRO A 364 -14.29 -3.76 12.01
N ARG A 365 -13.48 -4.40 11.17
CA ARG A 365 -12.34 -5.21 11.64
C ARG A 365 -11.26 -4.29 12.17
N VAL A 366 -10.76 -4.61 13.35
CA VAL A 366 -9.66 -3.90 13.99
C VAL A 366 -8.41 -4.78 13.98
N TYR A 367 -7.32 -4.21 13.48
CA TYR A 367 -5.99 -4.81 13.47
C TYR A 367 -5.18 -4.28 14.64
N GLY A 368 -4.30 -5.12 15.19
CA GLY A 368 -3.59 -4.83 16.43
C GLY A 368 -4.48 -4.98 17.67
N ARG A 369 -4.09 -4.35 18.79
CA ARG A 369 -4.85 -4.42 20.05
C ARG A 369 -5.69 -3.17 20.27
N CYS A 370 -7.00 -3.36 20.39
CA CYS A 370 -7.94 -2.37 20.84
C CYS A 370 -8.30 -2.61 22.31
N GLY A 371 -8.02 -1.64 23.18
CA GLY A 371 -8.37 -1.71 24.59
C GLY A 371 -9.88 -1.64 24.86
N ARG A 372 -10.68 -1.28 23.85
CA ARG A 372 -12.15 -1.12 23.95
C ARG A 372 -12.86 -2.19 23.12
N THR A 373 -14.05 -2.56 23.55
CA THR A 373 -14.93 -3.44 22.77
C THR A 373 -15.40 -2.73 21.51
N VAL A 374 -15.15 -3.34 20.35
CA VAL A 374 -15.70 -2.92 19.06
C VAL A 374 -17.20 -3.20 19.07
N ARG A 375 -18.00 -2.15 18.88
CA ARG A 375 -19.45 -2.23 19.02
C ARG A 375 -20.15 -1.32 18.02
N ASN A 376 -21.37 -1.71 17.68
CA ASN A 376 -22.36 -0.83 17.09
C ASN A 376 -23.34 -0.42 18.20
N PRO A 377 -23.44 0.88 18.56
CA PRO A 377 -24.35 1.34 19.62
C PRO A 377 -25.80 0.89 19.42
N ALA A 378 -26.27 0.77 18.16
CA ALA A 378 -27.62 0.34 17.85
C ALA A 378 -27.97 -1.04 18.44
N CYS A 379 -27.00 -1.96 18.52
CA CYS A 379 -27.20 -3.31 19.03
C CYS A 379 -27.57 -3.36 20.52
N LEU A 380 -27.30 -2.28 21.27
CA LEU A 380 -27.65 -2.16 22.68
C LEU A 380 -29.01 -1.51 22.91
N LEU A 381 -29.58 -0.83 21.91
CA LEU A 381 -30.86 -0.12 22.04
C LEU A 381 -32.03 -1.05 22.42
N PRO A 382 -32.20 -2.25 21.81
CA PRO A 382 -33.28 -3.15 22.23
C PRO A 382 -33.15 -3.62 23.68
N ALA A 383 -31.91 -3.79 24.17
CA ALA A 383 -31.66 -4.17 25.56
C ALA A 383 -31.98 -3.02 26.53
N LEU A 384 -31.58 -1.79 26.18
CA LEU A 384 -31.88 -0.59 26.97
C LEU A 384 -33.36 -0.24 26.94
N ALA A 385 -34.05 -0.47 25.83
CA ALA A 385 -35.50 -0.34 25.76
C ALA A 385 -36.23 -1.31 26.70
N ARG A 386 -35.71 -2.52 26.94
CA ARG A 386 -36.26 -3.45 27.94
C ARG A 386 -35.89 -3.06 29.37
N LYS A 387 -34.73 -2.42 29.56
CA LYS A 387 -34.18 -2.01 30.86
C LYS A 387 -33.84 -0.51 30.87
N PRO A 388 -34.84 0.40 30.77
CA PRO A 388 -34.62 1.85 30.60
C PRO A 388 -33.90 2.50 31.79
N ARG A 389 -33.97 1.90 32.98
CA ARG A 389 -33.24 2.35 34.17
C ARG A 389 -31.72 2.20 34.03
N ALA A 390 -31.24 1.31 33.17
CA ALA A 390 -29.81 1.11 32.92
C ALA A 390 -29.19 2.17 31.99
N TRP A 391 -29.98 3.13 31.49
CA TRP A 391 -29.51 4.17 30.57
C TRP A 391 -28.35 5.01 31.13
N GLY A 392 -28.44 5.42 32.40
CA GLY A 392 -27.42 6.29 33.03
C GLY A 392 -26.03 5.66 33.02
N GLU A 393 -25.96 4.36 33.32
CA GLU A 393 -24.73 3.56 33.35
C GLU A 393 -24.42 2.88 32.00
N SER A 394 -25.17 3.20 30.94
CA SER A 394 -25.03 2.50 29.67
C SER A 394 -23.75 2.92 28.94
N PRO A 395 -23.02 1.97 28.32
CA PRO A 395 -21.78 2.28 27.61
C PRO A 395 -21.99 3.12 26.35
N ILE A 396 -23.24 3.24 25.87
CA ILE A 396 -23.61 4.00 24.68
C ILE A 396 -24.14 5.39 24.98
N ARG A 397 -24.36 5.77 26.25
CA ARG A 397 -24.89 7.10 26.58
C ARG A 397 -24.03 8.24 26.02
N GLY A 398 -22.72 8.04 25.95
CA GLY A 398 -21.78 9.00 25.35
C GLY A 398 -21.78 9.02 23.82
N ASP A 399 -22.35 8.01 23.17
CA ASP A 399 -22.44 7.91 21.71
C ASP A 399 -23.64 8.72 21.16
N PHE A 400 -24.55 9.18 22.04
CA PHE A 400 -25.70 10.02 21.67
C PHE A 400 -25.32 11.50 21.61
N PRO A 401 -25.88 12.26 20.66
CA PRO A 401 -25.70 13.71 20.59
C PRO A 401 -26.19 14.44 21.85
N GLY A 402 -25.60 15.60 22.10
CA GLY A 402 -25.68 16.30 23.40
C GLY A 402 -27.10 16.67 23.80
N LYS A 403 -27.89 17.27 22.89
CA LYS A 403 -29.25 17.75 23.21
C LYS A 403 -30.22 16.59 23.35
N LEU A 404 -30.10 15.59 22.48
CA LEU A 404 -30.88 14.35 22.56
C LEU A 404 -30.60 13.60 23.87
N ARG A 405 -29.34 13.49 24.27
CA ARG A 405 -28.95 12.84 25.52
C ARG A 405 -29.59 13.52 26.73
N LEU A 406 -29.52 14.85 26.81
CA LEU A 406 -30.14 15.62 27.90
C LEU A 406 -31.67 15.42 27.93
N ARG A 407 -32.31 15.39 26.75
CA ARG A 407 -33.75 15.13 26.65
C ARG A 407 -34.11 13.74 27.19
N ILE A 408 -33.34 12.70 26.84
CA ILE A 408 -33.55 11.32 27.30
C ILE A 408 -33.29 11.17 28.81
N ASP A 409 -32.29 11.87 29.33
CA ASP A 409 -31.99 11.87 30.78
C ASP A 409 -33.18 12.40 31.60
N ALA A 410 -33.86 13.43 31.10
CA ALA A 410 -35.04 14.03 31.73
C ALA A 410 -36.35 13.22 31.56
N MET A 411 -36.37 12.21 30.67
CA MET A 411 -37.56 11.36 30.48
C MET A 411 -37.77 10.39 31.64
N ASP A 412 -39.04 10.11 31.92
CA ASP A 412 -39.41 8.99 32.78
C ASP A 412 -39.07 7.63 32.15
N SER A 413 -39.28 6.56 32.91
CA SER A 413 -38.95 5.20 32.45
C SER A 413 -39.77 4.74 31.23
N GLY A 414 -41.01 5.20 31.08
CA GLY A 414 -41.91 4.80 30.00
C GLY A 414 -41.59 5.52 28.70
N ASP A 415 -41.42 6.84 28.77
CA ASP A 415 -41.06 7.68 27.62
C ASP A 415 -39.66 7.34 27.11
N ARG A 416 -38.73 7.08 28.03
CA ARG A 416 -37.39 6.60 27.67
C ARG A 416 -37.44 5.28 26.93
N GLN A 417 -38.22 4.31 27.43
CA GLN A 417 -38.40 3.03 26.74
C GLN A 417 -38.96 3.22 25.34
N ARG A 418 -39.99 4.07 25.18
CA ARG A 418 -40.65 4.33 23.89
C ARG A 418 -39.68 4.98 22.91
N THR A 419 -38.96 6.01 23.34
CA THR A 419 -37.95 6.73 22.54
C THR A 419 -36.82 5.81 22.10
N LEU A 420 -36.26 5.00 23.00
CA LEU A 420 -35.19 4.05 22.64
C LEU A 420 -35.63 2.99 21.63
N ARG A 421 -36.91 2.55 21.66
CA ARG A 421 -37.46 1.65 20.64
C ARG A 421 -37.58 2.32 19.29
N LEU A 422 -38.03 3.57 19.24
CA LEU A 422 -38.12 4.34 18.00
C LEU A 422 -36.74 4.55 17.39
N ILE A 423 -35.75 4.95 18.20
CA ILE A 423 -34.36 5.11 17.74
C ILE A 423 -33.78 3.78 17.28
N ALA A 424 -34.11 2.65 17.92
CA ALA A 424 -33.68 1.32 17.46
C ALA A 424 -34.22 1.02 16.06
N ARG A 425 -35.52 1.21 15.83
CA ARG A 425 -36.15 1.00 14.51
C ARG A 425 -35.58 1.92 13.43
N ALA A 426 -35.37 3.20 13.77
CA ALA A 426 -34.74 4.16 12.86
C ALA A 426 -33.29 3.79 12.57
N SER A 427 -32.56 3.25 13.55
CA SER A 427 -31.19 2.77 13.37
C SER A 427 -31.13 1.56 12.44
N ASP A 428 -32.13 0.66 12.49
CA ASP A 428 -32.21 -0.49 11.57
C ASP A 428 -32.45 -0.05 10.12
N ALA A 429 -33.15 1.08 9.91
CA ALA A 429 -33.48 1.59 8.58
C ALA A 429 -32.44 2.55 7.97
N GLY A 430 -31.80 3.40 8.79
CA GLY A 430 -30.89 4.46 8.32
C GLY A 430 -29.52 4.49 9.00
N GLY A 431 -29.26 3.56 9.92
CA GLY A 431 -28.04 3.54 10.72
C GLY A 431 -28.11 4.41 11.98
N PHE A 432 -27.30 4.08 12.98
CA PHE A 432 -27.34 4.71 14.31
C PHE A 432 -27.09 6.22 14.25
N LYS A 433 -26.05 6.66 13.54
CA LYS A 433 -25.67 8.09 13.47
C LYS A 433 -26.79 8.94 12.89
N ALA A 434 -27.38 8.50 11.77
CA ALA A 434 -28.48 9.21 11.12
C ALA A 434 -29.73 9.23 12.01
N ALA A 435 -30.07 8.11 12.66
CA ALA A 435 -31.19 8.03 13.59
C ALA A 435 -31.02 8.97 14.79
N THR A 436 -29.84 9.04 15.39
CA THR A 436 -29.59 9.94 16.52
C THR A 436 -29.54 11.41 16.10
N ALA A 437 -29.01 11.72 14.90
CA ALA A 437 -29.01 13.08 14.36
C ALA A 437 -30.44 13.56 14.05
N ALA A 438 -31.26 12.71 13.45
CA ALA A 438 -32.67 12.99 13.20
C ALA A 438 -33.44 13.23 14.51
N ALA A 439 -33.22 12.39 15.52
CA ALA A 439 -33.84 12.57 16.83
C ALA A 439 -33.37 13.85 17.54
N GLU A 440 -32.09 14.21 17.44
CA GLU A 440 -31.59 15.49 17.96
C GLU A 440 -32.24 16.68 17.25
N HIS A 441 -32.35 16.63 15.93
CA HIS A 441 -32.99 17.68 15.13
C HIS A 441 -34.45 17.91 15.53
N LEU A 442 -35.22 16.83 15.74
CA LEU A 442 -36.60 16.94 16.22
C LEU A 442 -36.67 17.61 17.61
N VAL A 443 -35.73 17.28 18.50
CA VAL A 443 -35.62 17.90 19.83
C VAL A 443 -35.27 19.38 19.72
N GLU A 444 -34.41 19.77 18.78
CA GLU A 444 -34.05 21.17 18.54
C GLU A 444 -35.22 22.02 18.04
N GLN A 445 -36.07 21.44 17.18
CA GLN A 445 -37.28 22.09 16.69
C GLN A 445 -38.43 22.10 17.71
N GLY A 446 -38.24 21.50 18.89
CA GLY A 446 -39.27 21.38 19.91
C GLY A 446 -40.36 20.37 19.60
N HIS A 447 -40.18 19.52 18.57
CA HIS A 447 -41.11 18.47 18.22
C HIS A 447 -40.94 17.23 19.11
N GLY A 448 -42.05 16.49 19.30
CA GLY A 448 -41.99 15.17 19.92
C GLY A 448 -41.26 14.18 19.02
N ILE A 449 -40.60 13.18 19.62
CA ILE A 449 -39.97 12.10 18.86
C ILE A 449 -41.06 11.07 18.51
N ASP A 450 -41.72 11.26 17.37
CA ASP A 450 -42.66 10.30 16.80
C ASP A 450 -42.01 9.42 15.72
N GLU A 451 -42.66 8.29 15.40
CA GLU A 451 -42.10 7.29 14.49
C GLU A 451 -41.98 7.80 13.04
N ALA A 452 -42.98 8.53 12.54
CA ALA A 452 -43.02 8.94 11.14
C ALA A 452 -41.94 9.99 10.86
N SER A 453 -41.85 11.02 11.70
CA SER A 453 -40.86 12.09 11.56
C SER A 453 -39.44 11.56 11.71
N LEU A 454 -39.19 10.71 12.73
CA LEU A 454 -37.87 10.15 12.97
C LEU A 454 -37.40 9.24 11.82
N MET A 455 -38.26 8.33 11.35
CA MET A 455 -37.89 7.40 10.28
C MET A 455 -37.61 8.13 8.97
N THR A 456 -38.42 9.14 8.65
CA THR A 456 -38.27 9.93 7.41
C THR A 456 -36.97 10.73 7.45
N LEU A 457 -36.73 11.49 8.51
CA LEU A 457 -35.50 12.27 8.67
C LEU A 457 -34.26 11.38 8.72
N ALA A 458 -34.31 10.26 9.44
CA ALA A 458 -33.18 9.33 9.51
C ALA A 458 -32.79 8.78 8.14
N ARG A 459 -33.77 8.49 7.27
CA ARG A 459 -33.51 8.05 5.88
C ARG A 459 -32.94 9.16 5.02
N ARG A 460 -33.46 10.39 5.12
CA ARG A 460 -32.93 11.57 4.40
C ARG A 460 -31.47 11.82 4.77
N ILE A 461 -31.16 11.84 6.07
CA ILE A 461 -29.78 12.01 6.57
C ILE A 461 -28.89 10.86 6.11
N ALA A 462 -29.38 9.61 6.12
CA ALA A 462 -28.62 8.47 5.62
C ALA A 462 -28.33 8.55 4.11
N ALA A 463 -29.19 9.20 3.34
CA ALA A 463 -28.99 9.46 1.91
C ALA A 463 -28.03 10.65 1.64
N GLY A 464 -27.59 11.35 2.68
CA GLY A 464 -26.68 12.50 2.57
C GLY A 464 -27.37 13.85 2.49
N GLU A 465 -28.70 13.92 2.64
CA GLU A 465 -29.41 15.19 2.76
C GLU A 465 -29.20 15.78 4.15
N THR A 466 -28.82 17.06 4.24
CA THR A 466 -28.78 17.71 5.55
C THR A 466 -30.17 18.20 5.94
N PRO A 467 -30.57 18.12 7.22
CA PRO A 467 -31.87 18.61 7.67
C PRO A 467 -32.08 20.12 7.49
N HIS A 468 -31.05 20.88 7.10
CA HIS A 468 -31.05 22.34 7.02
C HIS A 468 -31.17 22.89 5.59
N ASP A 469 -31.16 22.04 4.56
CA ASP A 469 -31.02 22.51 3.17
C ASP A 469 -32.36 22.85 2.46
N GLU A 470 -33.50 22.65 3.10
CA GLU A 470 -34.78 23.10 2.54
C GLU A 470 -35.27 24.34 3.27
N PRO A 471 -35.15 25.56 2.69
CA PRO A 471 -35.98 26.66 3.12
C PRO A 471 -37.44 26.20 3.05
N ALA A 472 -38.22 26.49 4.09
CA ALA A 472 -39.66 26.23 4.05
C ALA A 472 -40.19 26.78 2.71
N PRO A 473 -40.95 26.01 1.94
CA PRO A 473 -41.46 26.48 0.66
C PRO A 473 -42.14 27.82 0.89
N ASP A 474 -41.79 28.83 0.09
CA ASP A 474 -42.39 30.15 0.22
C ASP A 474 -43.88 30.03 -0.12
N LEU A 475 -44.71 29.99 0.92
CA LEU A 475 -46.15 29.84 0.78
C LEU A 475 -46.81 31.11 0.23
N HIS A 476 -46.09 32.25 0.12
CA HIS A 476 -46.64 33.44 -0.52
C HIS A 476 -46.97 33.24 -2.00
N ASP A 477 -46.26 32.34 -2.70
CA ASP A 477 -46.62 31.99 -4.07
C ASP A 477 -47.97 31.25 -4.15
N TYR A 478 -48.30 30.44 -3.13
CA TYR A 478 -49.61 29.80 -3.00
C TYR A 478 -50.70 30.80 -2.58
N ASP A 479 -50.39 31.78 -1.73
CA ASP A 479 -51.31 32.86 -1.37
C ASP A 479 -51.74 33.66 -2.61
N ARG A 480 -50.83 33.82 -3.59
CA ARG A 480 -51.11 34.49 -4.87
C ARG A 480 -52.12 33.75 -5.75
N PHE A 481 -52.21 32.41 -5.61
CA PHE A 481 -53.19 31.57 -6.28
C PHE A 481 -54.52 31.46 -5.53
N MET A 482 -54.53 31.66 -4.22
CA MET A 482 -55.73 31.56 -3.37
C MET A 482 -56.48 32.89 -3.19
N ARG A 483 -55.96 34.01 -3.72
CA ARG A 483 -56.70 35.29 -3.72
C ARG A 483 -57.89 35.24 -4.69
N PRO A 484 -59.11 35.59 -4.25
CA PRO A 484 -60.27 35.76 -5.14
C PRO A 484 -59.96 36.77 -6.26
N ALA A 485 -60.56 36.57 -7.43
CA ALA A 485 -60.20 37.24 -8.68
C ALA A 485 -60.36 38.77 -8.74
N ASP A 486 -60.83 39.43 -7.67
CA ASP A 486 -61.17 40.86 -7.71
C ASP A 486 -60.00 41.82 -7.44
N ASP A 487 -58.84 41.37 -6.95
CA ASP A 487 -57.69 42.24 -6.67
C ASP A 487 -56.50 42.04 -7.65
N ARG A 488 -56.78 41.76 -8.93
CA ARG A 488 -55.74 41.72 -10.00
C ARG A 488 -55.65 43.02 -10.80
N LYS A 489 -55.83 44.17 -10.14
CA LYS A 489 -55.48 45.48 -10.70
C LYS A 489 -54.86 46.37 -9.62
N GLU A 490 -53.54 46.32 -9.54
CA GLU A 490 -52.61 47.45 -9.71
C GLU A 490 -51.19 46.99 -9.31
N ALA A 491 -50.26 47.25 -10.22
CA ALA A 491 -48.79 47.10 -10.21
C ALA A 491 -48.11 46.33 -9.06
#